data_AF-A0A428TPS5-F1
#
_entry.id   AF-A0A428TPS5-F1
#
_cell.length_a   1.000
_cell.length_b   1.000
_cell.length_c   1.000
_cell.angle_alpha   90.00
_cell.angle_beta   90.00
_cell.angle_gamma   90.00
#
_symmetry.space_group_name_H-M   'P 1'
#
loop_
_entity.id
_entity.type
_entity.pdbx_description
1 polymer ?
#
loop_
_entity_poly.entity_id
_entity_poly.type
_entity_poly.pdbx_seq_one_letter_code
_entity_poly.pdbx_strand_id
1 'polypeptide(L)'
;MQFWNVAIKRLGYASGQSSVQAVQCLCLAGIWYMHRLEPLEAWKHFSLAGTAWHSLSLTHFPHGELINQADSSSNELTIMQALYFTIWKSECELRLELPLPSPSVLDNAYFPLAFPQPPSLGSHPLDPDTTERERSWYYYLSEIAARHLINRLLQMNSEVPTTPTEKQVHDLTS
;
A
#
# COMPACT_ATOMS: atom_id res chain seq x y z
N MET A 1 -18.62 11.00 -16.07
CA MET A 1 -18.97 11.62 -14.77
C MET A 1 -20.24 11.08 -14.12
N GLN A 2 -21.29 10.72 -14.87
CA GLN A 2 -22.57 10.28 -14.28
C GLN A 2 -22.45 9.06 -13.34
N PHE A 3 -21.72 8.02 -13.74
CA PHE A 3 -21.52 6.83 -12.90
C PHE A 3 -20.70 7.12 -11.64
N TRP A 4 -19.71 7.99 -11.75
CA TRP A 4 -18.87 8.40 -10.62
C TRP A 4 -19.66 9.15 -9.54
N ASN A 5 -20.57 10.06 -9.94
CA ASN A 5 -21.41 10.79 -8.99
C ASN A 5 -22.33 9.86 -8.18
N VAL A 6 -22.79 8.76 -8.79
CA VAL A 6 -23.57 7.73 -8.08
C VAL A 6 -22.65 6.92 -7.16
N ALA A 7 -21.45 6.59 -7.63
CA ALA A 7 -20.46 5.85 -6.85
C ALA A 7 -20.04 6.62 -5.58
N ILE A 8 -19.74 7.93 -5.66
CA ILE A 8 -19.38 8.75 -4.49
C ILE A 8 -20.46 8.71 -3.41
N LYS A 9 -21.74 8.80 -3.79
CA LYS A 9 -22.84 8.76 -2.82
C LYS A 9 -22.86 7.46 -2.02
N ARG A 10 -22.51 6.34 -2.67
CA ARG A 10 -22.39 5.02 -2.01
C ARG A 10 -21.06 4.87 -1.28
N LEU A 11 -20.00 5.52 -1.77
CA LEU A 11 -18.69 5.53 -1.13
C LEU A 11 -18.77 6.16 0.27
N GLY A 12 -19.61 7.18 0.46
CA GLY A 12 -19.86 7.74 1.79
C GLY A 12 -20.38 6.72 2.81
N TYR A 13 -21.12 5.71 2.38
CA TYR A 13 -21.55 4.60 3.24
C TYR A 13 -20.39 3.63 3.52
N ALA A 14 -19.57 3.33 2.50
CA ALA A 14 -18.38 2.49 2.64
C ALA A 14 -17.35 3.11 3.61
N SER A 15 -17.21 4.44 3.64
CA SER A 15 -16.29 5.14 4.55
C SER A 15 -16.58 4.90 6.05
N GLY A 16 -17.80 4.49 6.40
CA GLY A 16 -18.18 4.15 7.77
C GLY A 16 -18.04 2.67 8.12
N GLN A 17 -17.62 1.82 7.17
CA GLN A 17 -17.53 0.36 7.36
C GLN A 17 -16.08 -0.11 7.29
N SER A 18 -15.69 -0.97 8.23
CA SER A 18 -14.43 -1.71 8.17
C SER A 18 -14.67 -3.07 7.51
N SER A 19 -14.89 -3.09 6.20
CA SER A 19 -15.03 -4.33 5.41
C SER A 19 -14.03 -4.37 4.26
N VAL A 20 -13.67 -5.57 3.77
CA VAL A 20 -12.75 -5.72 2.62
C VAL A 20 -13.26 -4.92 1.41
N GLN A 21 -14.57 -4.97 1.15
CA GLN A 21 -15.20 -4.24 0.05
C GLN A 21 -15.10 -2.72 0.24
N ALA A 22 -15.26 -2.21 1.48
CA ALA A 22 -15.09 -0.79 1.75
C ALA A 22 -13.65 -0.34 1.45
N VAL A 23 -12.65 -1.10 1.89
CA VAL A 23 -11.24 -0.84 1.58
C VAL A 23 -10.99 -0.85 0.07
N GLN A 24 -11.51 -1.84 -0.66
CA GLN A 24 -11.43 -1.90 -2.13
C GLN A 24 -12.03 -0.68 -2.80
N CYS A 25 -13.23 -0.27 -2.40
CA CYS A 25 -13.90 0.90 -2.96
C CYS A 25 -13.13 2.19 -2.70
N LEU A 26 -12.58 2.38 -1.48
CA LEU A 26 -11.75 3.53 -1.14
C LEU A 26 -10.44 3.54 -1.92
N CYS A 27 -9.78 2.39 -2.09
CA CYS A 27 -8.58 2.26 -2.92
C CYS A 27 -8.85 2.65 -4.37
N LEU A 28 -9.90 2.09 -4.98
CA LEU A 28 -10.29 2.40 -6.36
C LEU A 28 -10.64 3.88 -6.53
N ALA A 29 -11.27 4.50 -5.53
CA ALA A 29 -11.52 5.92 -5.52
C ALA A 29 -10.23 6.74 -5.49
N GLY A 30 -9.28 6.39 -4.62
CA GLY A 30 -7.95 7.01 -4.57
C GLY A 30 -7.22 6.92 -5.91
N ILE A 31 -7.20 5.73 -6.52
CA ILE A 31 -6.61 5.51 -7.86
C ILE A 31 -7.28 6.40 -8.91
N TRP A 32 -8.61 6.50 -8.90
CA TRP A 32 -9.33 7.37 -9.83
C TRP A 32 -8.96 8.85 -9.67
N TYR A 33 -8.82 9.33 -8.44
CA TYR A 33 -8.35 10.69 -8.17
C TYR A 33 -6.90 10.92 -8.61
N MET A 34 -6.02 9.93 -8.47
CA MET A 34 -4.66 10.00 -9.03
C MET A 34 -4.68 10.16 -10.56
N HIS A 35 -5.53 9.41 -11.27
CA HIS A 35 -5.68 9.53 -12.72
C HIS A 35 -6.22 10.89 -13.17
N ARG A 36 -6.93 11.59 -12.29
CA ARG A 36 -7.41 12.96 -12.52
C ARG A 36 -6.46 14.05 -12.07
N LEU A 37 -5.26 13.68 -11.62
CA LEU A 37 -4.25 14.61 -11.09
C LEU A 37 -4.80 15.45 -9.92
N GLU A 38 -5.64 14.83 -9.09
CA GLU A 38 -6.18 15.41 -7.85
C GLU A 38 -5.53 14.72 -6.63
N PRO A 39 -4.22 14.92 -6.37
CA PRO A 39 -3.44 14.10 -5.43
C PRO A 39 -3.88 14.28 -3.97
N LEU A 40 -4.40 15.46 -3.60
CA LEU A 40 -4.95 15.70 -2.25
C LEU A 40 -6.23 14.90 -2.00
N GLU A 41 -7.11 14.80 -3.00
CA GLU A 41 -8.31 13.96 -2.89
C GLU A 41 -7.94 12.47 -2.90
N ALA A 42 -6.96 12.08 -3.72
CA ALA A 42 -6.43 10.72 -3.71
C ALA A 42 -5.91 10.34 -2.32
N TRP A 43 -5.10 11.21 -1.71
CA TRP A 43 -4.56 10.99 -0.37
C TRP A 43 -5.67 10.76 0.68
N LYS A 44 -6.72 11.59 0.70
CA LYS A 44 -7.84 11.42 1.64
C LYS A 44 -8.45 10.02 1.54
N HIS A 45 -8.63 9.53 0.32
CA HIS A 45 -9.21 8.20 0.09
C HIS A 45 -8.25 7.08 0.48
N PHE A 46 -6.95 7.20 0.20
CA PHE A 46 -5.95 6.23 0.64
C PHE A 46 -5.79 6.20 2.16
N SER A 47 -5.82 7.36 2.84
CA SER A 47 -5.76 7.40 4.29
C SER A 47 -7.00 6.76 4.94
N LEU A 48 -8.21 7.02 4.39
CA LEU A 48 -9.42 6.32 4.83
C LEU A 48 -9.32 4.81 4.58
N ALA A 49 -8.83 4.39 3.41
CA ALA A 49 -8.62 2.98 3.09
C ALA A 49 -7.64 2.34 4.07
N GLY A 50 -6.54 3.02 4.41
CA GLY A 50 -5.53 2.56 5.35
C GLY A 50 -6.09 2.38 6.76
N THR A 51 -6.89 3.33 7.25
CA THR A 51 -7.58 3.20 8.55
C THR A 51 -8.58 2.03 8.56
N ALA A 52 -9.41 1.91 7.51
CA ALA A 52 -10.37 0.81 7.42
C ALA A 52 -9.65 -0.55 7.33
N TRP A 53 -8.56 -0.63 6.55
CA TRP A 53 -7.73 -1.82 6.44
C TRP A 53 -7.08 -2.17 7.78
N HIS A 54 -6.54 -1.20 8.51
CA HIS A 54 -5.92 -1.41 9.82
C HIS A 54 -6.95 -1.86 10.86
N SER A 55 -8.16 -1.30 10.84
CA SER A 55 -9.26 -1.75 11.69
C SER A 55 -9.64 -3.21 11.38
N LEU A 56 -9.64 -3.59 10.11
CA LEU A 56 -9.95 -4.96 9.67
C LEU A 56 -8.83 -5.94 10.03
N SER A 57 -7.56 -5.54 9.90
CA SER A 57 -6.43 -6.40 10.25
C SER A 57 -6.41 -6.73 11.75
N LEU A 58 -6.73 -5.76 12.61
CA LEU A 58 -6.84 -5.98 14.05
C LEU A 58 -7.96 -6.94 14.46
N THR A 59 -9.02 -7.03 13.66
CA THR A 59 -10.20 -7.85 13.97
C THR A 59 -10.15 -9.24 13.34
N HIS A 60 -9.63 -9.36 12.12
CA HIS A 60 -9.60 -10.62 11.37
C HIS A 60 -8.26 -11.36 11.44
N PHE A 61 -7.16 -10.68 11.79
CA PHE A 61 -5.82 -11.26 11.79
C PHE A 61 -5.03 -10.85 13.03
N PRO A 62 -5.42 -11.30 14.24
CA PRO A 62 -4.66 -11.03 15.46
C PRO A 62 -3.22 -11.53 15.29
N HIS A 63 -2.27 -10.72 15.78
CA HIS A 63 -0.83 -10.67 15.45
C HIS A 63 -0.02 -12.00 15.51
N GLY A 64 -0.62 -13.14 15.87
CA GLY A 64 0.05 -14.44 16.04
C GLY A 64 -0.15 -15.48 14.93
N GLU A 65 -1.17 -15.39 14.07
CA GLU A 65 -1.50 -16.47 13.12
C GLU A 65 -0.90 -16.30 11.72
N LEU A 66 -0.50 -15.09 11.36
CA LEU A 66 -0.08 -14.74 10.01
C LEU A 66 1.30 -15.30 9.60
N ILE A 67 2.16 -15.64 10.56
CA ILE A 67 3.49 -16.24 10.30
C ILE A 67 3.36 -17.73 9.95
N ASN A 68 2.34 -18.41 10.46
CA ASN A 68 2.16 -19.86 10.30
C ASN A 68 1.23 -20.25 9.13
N GLN A 69 0.50 -19.30 8.53
CA GLN A 69 -0.45 -19.56 7.44
C GLN A 69 0.11 -19.31 6.03
N ALA A 70 1.42 -19.04 5.88
CA ALA A 70 2.06 -18.83 4.58
C ALA A 70 1.83 -20.00 3.60
N ASP A 71 1.69 -21.22 4.12
CA ASP A 71 1.49 -22.44 3.33
C ASP A 71 0.00 -22.73 3.02
N SER A 72 -0.93 -21.93 3.54
CA SER A 72 -2.38 -22.08 3.36
C SER A 72 -3.03 -20.71 3.12
N SER A 73 -2.50 -19.94 2.18
CA SER A 73 -3.01 -18.59 1.90
C SER A 73 -4.48 -18.63 1.45
N SER A 74 -5.39 -18.30 2.36
CA SER A 74 -6.78 -18.02 2.02
C SER A 74 -6.80 -16.89 0.99
N ASN A 75 -7.64 -17.00 -0.05
CA ASN A 75 -7.83 -15.93 -1.04
C ASN A 75 -8.10 -14.57 -0.38
N GLU A 76 -8.74 -14.56 0.79
CA GLU A 76 -9.01 -13.35 1.57
C GLU A 76 -7.73 -12.71 2.13
N LEU A 77 -6.77 -13.52 2.61
CA LEU A 77 -5.48 -13.05 3.10
C LEU A 77 -4.68 -12.40 1.96
N THR A 78 -4.66 -13.04 0.79
CA THR A 78 -3.99 -12.52 -0.40
C THR A 78 -4.58 -11.17 -0.84
N ILE A 79 -5.92 -11.04 -0.83
CA ILE A 79 -6.60 -9.78 -1.14
C ILE A 79 -6.20 -8.71 -0.11
N MET A 80 -6.18 -9.04 1.17
CA MET A 80 -5.80 -8.12 2.23
C MET A 80 -4.35 -7.64 2.10
N GLN A 81 -3.42 -8.53 1.76
CA GLN A 81 -2.03 -8.17 1.45
C GLN A 81 -1.94 -7.24 0.24
N ALA A 82 -2.67 -7.57 -0.84
CA ALA A 82 -2.67 -6.74 -2.04
C ALA A 82 -3.24 -5.34 -1.76
N LEU A 83 -4.30 -5.24 -0.96
CA LEU A 83 -4.86 -3.94 -0.57
C LEU A 83 -3.86 -3.13 0.26
N TYR A 84 -3.19 -3.77 1.23
CA TYR A 84 -2.15 -3.11 2.02
C TYR A 84 -1.06 -2.50 1.15
N PHE A 85 -0.42 -3.31 0.29
CA PHE A 85 0.68 -2.84 -0.54
C PHE A 85 0.24 -1.80 -1.57
N THR A 86 -1.00 -1.88 -2.06
CA THR A 86 -1.56 -0.88 -2.97
C THR A 86 -1.69 0.46 -2.25
N ILE A 87 -2.31 0.49 -1.07
CA ILE A 87 -2.49 1.72 -0.29
C ILE A 87 -1.12 2.30 0.09
N TRP A 88 -0.24 1.47 0.63
CA TRP A 88 1.10 1.88 1.05
C TRP A 88 1.91 2.48 -0.10
N LYS A 89 1.94 1.80 -1.26
CA LYS A 89 2.64 2.29 -2.45
C LYS A 89 2.09 3.65 -2.87
N SER A 90 0.77 3.78 -2.96
CA SER A 90 0.13 5.05 -3.36
C SER A 90 0.37 6.17 -2.36
N GLU A 91 0.38 5.91 -1.05
CA GLU A 91 0.77 6.93 -0.07
C GLU A 91 2.25 7.33 -0.19
N CYS A 92 3.16 6.38 -0.43
CA CYS A 92 4.56 6.70 -0.70
C CYS A 92 4.73 7.57 -1.94
N GLU A 93 3.97 7.34 -3.00
CA GLU A 93 3.97 8.17 -4.22
C GLU A 93 3.49 9.60 -3.91
N LEU A 94 2.41 9.73 -3.17
CA LEU A 94 1.86 11.04 -2.82
C LEU A 94 2.77 11.83 -1.87
N ARG A 95 3.48 11.17 -0.95
CA ARG A 95 4.43 11.81 -0.03
C ARG A 95 5.65 12.41 -0.73
N LEU A 96 6.00 11.96 -1.93
CA LEU A 96 7.08 12.56 -2.71
C LEU A 96 6.69 13.94 -3.25
N GLU A 97 5.41 14.18 -3.48
CA GLU A 97 4.88 15.39 -4.10
C GLU A 97 4.20 16.33 -3.10
N LEU A 98 3.69 15.81 -1.99
CA LEU A 98 2.87 16.53 -1.02
C LEU A 98 3.49 16.49 0.39
N PRO A 99 3.43 17.60 1.14
CA PRO A 99 3.84 17.66 2.54
C PRO A 99 2.78 17.04 3.45
N LEU A 100 2.61 15.72 3.36
CA LEU A 100 1.59 14.98 4.10
C LEU A 100 2.01 14.73 5.58
N PRO A 101 1.05 14.58 6.50
CA PRO A 101 1.35 14.19 7.87
C PRO A 101 2.10 12.85 7.96
N SER A 102 3.08 12.78 8.86
CA SER A 102 3.87 11.59 9.18
C SER A 102 3.74 11.28 10.68
N PRO A 103 3.64 10.00 11.10
CA PRO A 103 3.67 8.79 10.27
C PRO A 103 2.33 8.47 9.58
N SER A 104 2.37 7.62 8.56
CA SER A 104 1.19 6.96 7.99
C SER A 104 0.46 6.14 9.05
N VAL A 105 -0.85 5.98 8.88
CA VAL A 105 -1.62 4.95 9.59
C VAL A 105 -1.05 3.55 9.36
N LEU A 106 -0.45 3.30 8.18
CA LEU A 106 0.13 2.01 7.81
C LEU A 106 1.57 1.81 8.31
N ASP A 107 2.25 2.85 8.81
CA ASP A 107 3.65 2.72 9.27
C ASP A 107 3.75 1.84 10.53
N ASN A 108 2.68 1.76 11.33
CA ASN A 108 2.60 0.91 12.51
C ASN A 108 1.94 -0.46 12.25
N ALA A 109 1.49 -0.71 11.02
CA ALA A 109 0.86 -1.97 10.66
C ALA A 109 1.93 -3.07 10.54
N TYR A 110 2.16 -3.81 11.62
CA TYR A 110 3.05 -4.97 11.62
C TYR A 110 2.36 -6.17 10.93
N PHE A 111 2.14 -6.07 9.62
CA PHE A 111 1.68 -7.19 8.81
C PHE A 111 2.91 -7.98 8.34
N PRO A 112 2.97 -9.31 8.56
CA PRO A 112 4.15 -10.07 8.20
C PRO A 112 4.36 -10.03 6.69
N LEU A 113 5.56 -9.54 6.37
CA LEU A 113 6.07 -9.10 5.07
C LEU A 113 6.30 -10.23 4.06
N ALA A 114 5.33 -11.13 3.87
CA ALA A 114 5.29 -11.93 2.65
C ALA A 114 4.60 -11.09 1.56
N PHE A 115 5.24 -10.98 0.38
CA PHE A 115 4.56 -10.47 -0.80
C PHE A 115 3.26 -11.28 -1.04
N PRO A 116 2.18 -10.63 -1.52
CA PRO A 116 0.95 -11.34 -1.83
C PRO A 116 1.25 -12.43 -2.85
N GLN A 117 0.82 -13.65 -2.56
CA GLN A 117 0.95 -14.74 -3.51
C GLN A 117 -0.05 -14.51 -4.66
N PRO A 118 0.33 -14.75 -5.93
CA PRO A 118 -0.65 -14.73 -7.00
C PRO A 118 -1.77 -15.75 -6.67
N PRO A 119 -3.06 -15.38 -6.81
CA PRO A 119 -4.17 -16.32 -6.64
C PRO A 119 -3.96 -17.54 -7.53
N SER A 120 -4.42 -18.72 -7.09
CA SER A 120 -4.41 -19.91 -7.94
C SER A 120 -5.35 -19.71 -9.14
N LEU A 121 -4.80 -19.19 -10.23
CA LEU A 121 -5.48 -19.11 -11.52
C LEU A 121 -5.74 -20.54 -11.99
N GLY A 122 -7.01 -20.95 -11.94
CA GLY A 122 -7.45 -22.29 -12.33
C GLY A 122 -6.80 -22.79 -13.63
N SER A 123 -6.53 -24.09 -13.64
CA SER A 123 -5.74 -24.78 -14.66
C SER A 123 -6.34 -24.72 -16.07
N HIS A 124 -5.85 -23.80 -16.89
CA HIS A 124 -5.53 -24.06 -18.30
C HIS A 124 -4.50 -23.03 -18.81
N PRO A 125 -3.19 -23.35 -18.85
CA PRO A 125 -2.13 -22.43 -19.29
C PRO A 125 -2.19 -22.02 -20.78
N LEU A 126 -3.32 -22.25 -21.45
CA LEU A 126 -3.59 -21.94 -22.85
C LEU A 126 -4.68 -20.87 -23.02
N ASP A 127 -5.31 -20.39 -21.95
CA ASP A 127 -6.26 -19.29 -22.02
C ASP A 127 -5.49 -17.95 -21.97
N PRO A 128 -5.51 -17.12 -23.03
CA PRO A 128 -4.80 -15.85 -23.05
C PRO A 128 -5.14 -14.92 -21.87
N ASP A 129 -6.37 -14.98 -21.33
CA ASP A 129 -6.79 -14.18 -20.16
C ASP A 129 -6.06 -14.62 -18.87
N THR A 130 -5.77 -15.92 -18.73
CA THR A 130 -5.00 -16.43 -17.58
C THR A 130 -3.54 -15.97 -17.62
N THR A 131 -2.91 -16.01 -18.80
CA THR A 131 -1.52 -15.54 -18.98
C THR A 131 -1.39 -14.03 -18.77
N GLU A 132 -2.36 -13.24 -19.25
CA GLU A 132 -2.36 -11.79 -19.03
C GLU A 132 -2.50 -11.45 -17.55
N ARG A 133 -3.44 -12.08 -16.85
CA ARG A 133 -3.65 -11.87 -15.41
C ARG A 133 -2.41 -12.26 -14.59
N GLU A 134 -1.76 -13.37 -14.94
CA GLU A 134 -0.50 -13.77 -14.32
C GLU A 134 0.62 -12.73 -14.54
N ARG A 135 0.77 -12.20 -15.76
CA ARG A 135 1.72 -11.12 -16.04
C ARG A 135 1.42 -9.87 -15.22
N SER A 136 0.15 -9.45 -15.11
CA SER A 136 -0.25 -8.31 -14.29
C SER A 136 0.15 -8.49 -12.82
N TRP A 137 0.02 -9.70 -12.27
CA TRP A 137 0.50 -10.02 -10.93
C TRP A 137 2.01 -9.85 -10.78
N TYR A 138 2.79 -10.35 -11.73
CA TYR A 138 4.25 -10.18 -11.68
C TYR A 138 4.70 -8.72 -11.84
N TYR A 139 4.01 -7.93 -12.67
CA TYR A 139 4.25 -6.49 -12.75
C TYR A 139 3.98 -5.82 -11.41
N TYR A 140 2.82 -6.11 -10.80
CA TYR A 140 2.45 -5.59 -9.49
C TYR A 140 3.48 -5.93 -8.40
N LEU A 141 3.91 -7.19 -8.34
CA LEU A 141 4.94 -7.62 -7.38
C LEU A 141 6.28 -6.91 -7.61
N SER A 142 6.68 -6.75 -8.87
CA SER A 142 7.92 -6.06 -9.24
C SER A 142 7.89 -4.59 -8.81
N GLU A 143 6.75 -3.91 -8.97
CA GLU A 143 6.58 -2.52 -8.54
C GLU A 143 6.70 -2.37 -7.01
N ILE A 144 6.11 -3.27 -6.23
CA ILE A 144 6.21 -3.25 -4.76
C ILE A 144 7.65 -3.51 -4.33
N ALA A 145 8.30 -4.52 -4.92
CA ALA A 145 9.68 -4.85 -4.62
C ALA A 145 10.64 -3.67 -4.89
N ALA A 146 10.47 -3.02 -6.04
CA ALA A 146 11.22 -1.80 -6.37
C ALA A 146 10.97 -0.68 -5.35
N ARG A 147 9.71 -0.46 -4.93
CA ARG A 147 9.38 0.54 -3.92
C ARG A 147 10.03 0.26 -2.56
N HIS A 148 10.05 -0.98 -2.10
CA HIS A 148 10.78 -1.35 -0.88
C HIS A 148 12.28 -1.09 -0.98
N LEU A 149 12.87 -1.33 -2.14
CA LEU A 149 14.29 -1.05 -2.36
C LEU A 149 14.55 0.46 -2.30
N ILE A 150 13.73 1.26 -2.98
CA ILE A 150 13.83 2.74 -2.96
C ILE A 150 13.67 3.27 -1.53
N ASN A 151 12.65 2.82 -0.80
CA ASN A 151 12.41 3.28 0.57
C ASN A 151 13.56 2.92 1.51
N ARG A 152 14.17 1.72 1.35
CA ARG A 152 15.37 1.34 2.09
C ARG A 152 16.56 2.24 1.77
N LEU A 153 16.79 2.57 0.50
CA LEU A 153 17.86 3.49 0.11
C LEU A 153 17.64 4.90 0.69
N LEU A 154 16.39 5.39 0.69
CA LEU A 154 16.04 6.68 1.31
C LEU A 154 16.29 6.70 2.81
N GLN A 155 15.91 5.62 3.52
CA GLN A 155 16.19 5.45 4.95
C GLN A 155 17.69 5.46 5.23
N MET A 156 18.47 4.65 4.49
CA MET A 156 19.93 4.63 4.60
C MET A 156 20.54 6.02 4.39
N ASN A 157 20.10 6.75 3.37
CA ASN A 157 20.59 8.10 3.09
C ASN A 157 20.22 9.11 4.20
N SER A 158 19.08 8.94 4.86
CA SER A 158 18.68 9.79 5.99
C SER A 158 19.46 9.50 7.28
N GLU A 159 20.00 8.29 7.41
CA GLU A 159 20.80 7.85 8.56
C GLU A 159 22.30 8.11 8.40
N VAL A 160 22.78 8.52 7.21
CA VAL A 160 24.18 8.90 7.02
C VAL A 160 24.48 10.13 7.91
N PRO A 161 25.42 10.02 8.87
CA PRO A 161 25.84 11.17 9.65
C PRO A 161 26.39 12.22 8.70
N THR A 162 25.93 13.47 8.82
CA THR A 162 26.55 14.60 8.12
C THR A 162 28.05 14.53 8.37
N THR A 163 28.85 14.31 7.33
CA THR A 163 30.31 14.42 7.44
C THR A 163 30.61 15.76 8.10
N PRO A 164 31.41 15.79 9.19
CA PRO A 164 31.66 17.04 9.88
C PRO A 164 32.19 18.04 8.86
N THR A 165 31.49 19.18 8.75
CA THR A 165 31.90 20.22 7.81
C THR A 165 33.29 20.69 8.25
N GLU A 166 34.17 21.07 7.32
CA GLU A 166 35.57 21.45 7.57
C GLU A 166 35.75 22.40 8.78
N LYS A 167 34.75 23.25 9.05
CA LYS A 167 34.65 24.12 10.25
C LYS A 167 34.60 23.35 11.58
N GLN A 168 33.83 22.26 11.67
CA GLN A 168 33.72 21.44 12.88
C GLN A 168 34.98 20.62 13.16
N VAL A 169 35.75 20.28 12.12
CA VAL A 169 37.05 19.61 12.28
C VAL A 169 38.10 20.58 12.80
N HIS A 170 38.09 21.83 12.34
CA HIS A 170 39.02 22.87 12.79
C HIS A 170 38.83 23.20 14.29
N ASP A 171 37.58 23.25 14.77
CA ASP A 171 37.25 23.50 16.19
C ASP A 171 37.63 22.34 17.13
N LEU A 172 37.82 21.12 16.60
CA LEU A 172 38.27 19.96 17.38
C LEU A 172 39.81 19.84 17.45
N THR A 173 40.53 20.58 16.61
CA THR A 173 41.99 20.55 16.52
C THR A 173 42.67 21.79 17.12
N SER A 174 41.91 22.73 17.69
CA SER A 174 42.40 23.94 18.35
C SER A 174 42.12 23.94 19.85
#